data_AF-A0A7V0VCJ5-F1
#
_entry.id   AF-A0A7V0VCJ5-F1
#
_cell.length_a   1.000
_cell.length_b   1.000
_cell.length_c   1.000
_cell.angle_alpha   90.00
_cell.angle_beta   90.00
_cell.angle_gamma   90.00
#
_symmetry.space_group_name_H-M   'P 1'
#
loop_
_entity.id
_entity.type
_entity.pdbx_description
1 polymer ?
#
loop_
_entity_poly.entity_id
_entity_poly.type
_entity_poly.pdbx_seq_one_letter_code
_entity_poly.pdbx_strand_id
1 'polypeptide(L)'
;MSIYLIDKKNAANKIQSLSDEFVLIENPEFIYPPFEIIPLTKKIYFPEKLIAAVMDMDGTTTTTEELCIESLELMIRKMSGLIIKEQWKGLDHHKDYPNIIGNSTTKHIEYLINTYRFLINDEISLKSFIEAIYWTIKEGKSEQRKNEVEDLLRSFELIETFNELIQTNESSHSISNDKEIINLFSSKINLKDQSNLIKIGIEIYYQHYHQYLLSLSNDKNLSSSKKLIEPLPGLAIFLALIKGLLGEEAEKVTETLINDFRRKNPETEFDFDSDKFHLTLKTLGIHFEKYPLKVAVVTSSIFYEADIVLAEVFKQMRMEIETWKISNTRKFKILDSFSSYKNYYDAIITASDAYEFRLKPHRDLYSIALYRLGISKENFDKVIGFEDSQSGTIAIRAAGIGCCIAVPFPQTKDHNLQAASYVLWNGLPEFILKHKCLIIRDSQ
;
A
#
# COMPACT_ATOMS: atom_id res chain seq x y z
N MET A 1 7.06 25.53 -21.29
CA MET A 1 6.85 24.23 -21.96
C MET A 1 6.70 24.51 -23.45
N SER A 2 7.43 23.81 -24.31
CA SER A 2 7.30 23.97 -25.77
C SER A 2 6.50 22.80 -26.34
N ILE A 3 5.49 23.08 -27.18
CA ILE A 3 4.55 22.09 -27.70
C ILE A 3 4.67 22.07 -29.22
N TYR A 4 4.89 20.89 -29.81
CA TYR A 4 5.04 20.69 -31.25
C TYR A 4 4.34 19.40 -31.69
N LEU A 5 3.71 19.43 -32.87
CA LEU A 5 3.25 18.23 -33.55
C LEU A 5 4.42 17.61 -34.31
N ILE A 6 4.60 16.30 -34.19
CA ILE A 6 5.65 15.53 -34.89
C ILE A 6 5.03 14.35 -35.63
N ASP A 7 5.64 13.95 -36.73
CA ASP A 7 5.21 12.75 -37.47
C ASP A 7 5.60 11.44 -36.75
N LYS A 8 5.06 10.33 -37.26
CA LYS A 8 5.30 8.97 -36.73
C LYS A 8 6.79 8.60 -36.64
N LYS A 9 7.59 8.95 -37.64
CA LYS A 9 9.01 8.58 -37.69
C LYS A 9 9.80 9.32 -36.63
N ASN A 10 9.55 10.62 -36.50
CA ASN A 10 10.15 11.47 -35.49
C ASN A 10 9.71 11.06 -34.07
N ALA A 11 8.43 10.67 -33.89
CA ALA A 11 7.94 10.14 -32.61
C ALA A 11 8.66 8.85 -32.21
N ALA A 12 8.78 7.87 -33.12
CA ALA A 12 9.47 6.60 -32.87
C ALA A 12 10.94 6.82 -32.48
N ASN A 13 11.66 7.67 -33.22
CA ASN A 13 13.06 7.99 -32.93
C ASN A 13 13.22 8.65 -31.55
N LYS A 14 12.33 9.58 -31.19
CA LYS A 14 12.36 10.23 -29.88
C LYS A 14 12.10 9.23 -28.76
N ILE A 15 11.07 8.40 -28.88
CA ILE A 15 10.74 7.39 -27.87
C ILE A 15 11.89 6.41 -27.69
N GLN A 16 12.45 5.88 -28.79
CA GLN A 16 13.58 4.94 -28.75
C GLN A 16 14.81 5.54 -28.03
N SER A 17 15.04 6.85 -28.13
CA SER A 17 16.16 7.50 -27.46
C SER A 17 15.99 7.70 -25.94
N LEU A 18 14.80 7.44 -25.38
CA LEU A 18 14.52 7.71 -23.96
C LEU A 18 15.08 6.64 -23.02
N SER A 19 15.09 5.37 -23.44
CA SER A 19 15.56 4.26 -22.63
C SER A 19 15.81 3.01 -23.48
N ASP A 20 16.54 2.06 -22.91
CA ASP A 20 16.67 0.68 -23.41
C ASP A 20 15.52 -0.23 -22.93
N GLU A 21 14.79 0.18 -21.87
CA GLU A 21 13.70 -0.56 -21.27
C GLU A 21 12.39 0.25 -21.30
N PHE A 22 11.29 -0.41 -21.68
CA PHE A 22 9.96 0.18 -21.72
C PHE A 22 8.94 -0.76 -21.09
N VAL A 23 7.91 -0.18 -20.50
CA VAL A 23 6.70 -0.89 -20.08
C VAL A 23 5.53 -0.46 -20.97
N LEU A 24 4.65 -1.41 -21.28
CA LEU A 24 3.36 -1.16 -21.91
C LEU A 24 2.28 -1.27 -20.82
N ILE A 25 1.49 -0.22 -20.65
CA ILE A 25 0.37 -0.17 -19.69
C ILE A 25 -0.91 -0.02 -20.49
N GLU A 26 -1.85 -0.95 -20.33
CA GLU A 26 -3.17 -0.84 -20.95
C GLU A 26 -4.03 0.18 -20.22
N ASN A 27 -4.75 1.00 -20.99
CA ASN A 27 -5.66 1.99 -20.46
C ASN A 27 -7.10 1.45 -20.43
N PRO A 28 -7.95 1.94 -19.50
CA PRO A 28 -9.40 1.71 -19.55
C PRO A 28 -9.99 2.13 -20.91
N GLU A 29 -11.06 1.48 -21.35
CA GLU A 29 -11.67 1.68 -22.68
C GLU A 29 -12.09 3.14 -22.97
N PHE A 30 -12.40 3.93 -21.94
CA PHE A 30 -12.78 5.33 -22.08
C PHE A 30 -11.58 6.29 -22.22
N ILE A 31 -10.34 5.79 -22.16
CA ILE A 31 -9.11 6.58 -22.29
C ILE A 31 -8.44 6.28 -23.63
N TYR A 32 -8.17 7.33 -24.41
CA TYR A 32 -7.33 7.26 -25.60
C TYR A 32 -5.92 7.78 -25.28
N PRO A 33 -4.83 7.10 -25.70
CA PRO A 33 -4.79 5.86 -26.48
C PRO A 33 -5.08 4.59 -25.64
N PRO A 34 -5.35 3.43 -26.27
CA PRO A 34 -5.65 2.17 -25.57
C PRO A 34 -4.49 1.64 -24.70
N PHE A 35 -3.27 2.13 -24.90
CA PHE A 35 -2.13 1.82 -24.04
C PHE A 35 -1.11 2.96 -24.03
N GLU A 36 -0.32 3.03 -22.96
CA GLU A 36 0.84 3.90 -22.84
C GLU A 36 2.13 3.09 -22.93
N ILE A 37 3.13 3.61 -23.67
CA ILE A 37 4.50 3.11 -23.67
C ILE A 37 5.33 4.05 -22.81
N ILE A 38 5.81 3.55 -21.68
CA ILE A 38 6.56 4.36 -20.71
C ILE A 38 8.02 3.91 -20.65
N PRO A 39 8.99 4.81 -20.85
CA PRO A 39 10.40 4.49 -20.67
C PRO A 39 10.73 4.31 -19.19
N LEU A 40 11.55 3.31 -18.87
CA LEU A 40 12.06 3.09 -17.53
C LEU A 40 13.47 3.65 -17.42
N THR A 41 13.79 4.41 -16.38
CA THR A 41 15.17 4.88 -16.20
C THR A 41 16.14 3.71 -16.00
N LYS A 42 17.43 3.87 -16.33
CA LYS A 42 18.44 2.83 -16.13
C LYS A 42 18.53 2.43 -14.65
N LYS A 43 18.67 1.14 -14.38
CA LYS A 43 18.91 0.63 -13.03
C LYS A 43 20.21 1.17 -12.46
N ILE A 44 20.14 1.65 -11.22
CA ILE A 44 21.27 2.07 -10.42
C ILE A 44 21.40 1.08 -9.26
N TYR A 45 22.56 0.45 -9.17
CA TYR A 45 22.90 -0.51 -8.13
C TYR A 45 23.68 0.15 -6.99
N PHE A 46 24.54 1.11 -7.33
CA PHE A 46 25.35 1.83 -6.36
C PHE A 46 25.29 3.33 -6.66
N PRO A 47 24.35 4.06 -6.04
CA PRO A 47 24.31 5.51 -6.19
C PRO A 47 25.59 6.13 -5.61
N GLU A 48 26.12 7.18 -6.23
CA GLU A 48 27.30 7.89 -5.70
C GLU A 48 27.00 8.58 -4.37
N LYS A 49 25.75 9.04 -4.22
CA LYS A 49 25.24 9.70 -3.03
C LYS A 49 23.74 9.43 -2.92
N LEU A 50 23.24 9.33 -1.69
CA LEU A 50 21.80 9.36 -1.41
C LEU A 50 21.41 10.72 -0.81
N ILE A 51 20.28 11.27 -1.26
CA ILE A 51 19.71 12.52 -0.72
C ILE A 51 18.25 12.38 -0.30
N ALA A 52 17.54 11.37 -0.83
CA ALA A 52 16.15 11.12 -0.48
C ALA A 52 15.79 9.64 -0.61
N ALA A 53 14.79 9.22 0.16
CA ALA A 53 14.11 7.95 0.07
C ALA A 53 12.61 8.18 -0.22
N VAL A 54 12.06 7.44 -1.18
CA VAL A 54 10.60 7.34 -1.39
C VAL A 54 10.18 5.90 -1.09
N MET A 55 9.11 5.71 -0.33
CA MET A 55 8.72 4.40 0.15
C MET A 55 7.24 4.17 -0.11
N ASP A 56 6.88 2.98 -0.56
CA ASP A 56 5.49 2.55 -0.49
C ASP A 56 5.01 2.41 0.96
N MET A 57 3.72 2.60 1.18
CA MET A 57 3.07 2.35 2.46
C MET A 57 2.76 0.87 2.63
N ASP A 58 1.85 0.36 1.79
CA ASP A 58 1.35 -1.00 1.84
C ASP A 58 2.47 -1.97 1.47
N GLY A 59 2.60 -3.11 2.16
CA GLY A 59 3.60 -4.14 1.85
C GLY A 59 5.08 -3.78 2.07
N THR A 60 5.41 -2.49 2.24
CA THR A 60 6.77 -1.95 2.43
C THR A 60 6.96 -1.22 3.77
N THR A 61 5.96 -0.47 4.24
CA THR A 61 5.97 0.20 5.54
C THR A 61 5.07 -0.54 6.55
N THR A 62 3.96 -1.12 6.09
CA THR A 62 2.96 -1.74 6.97
C THR A 62 2.36 -3.01 6.38
N THR A 63 1.74 -3.83 7.22
CA THR A 63 1.06 -5.09 6.87
C THR A 63 -0.37 -4.91 6.37
N THR A 64 -0.76 -3.71 5.90
CA THR A 64 -2.14 -3.41 5.43
C THR A 64 -2.68 -4.38 4.39
N GLU A 65 -1.82 -5.01 3.59
CA GLU A 65 -2.27 -6.04 2.64
C GLU A 65 -3.01 -7.20 3.33
N GLU A 66 -2.69 -7.53 4.59
CA GLU A 66 -3.42 -8.56 5.34
C GLU A 66 -4.89 -8.15 5.56
N LEU A 67 -5.15 -6.86 5.82
CA LEU A 67 -6.50 -6.33 5.95
C LEU A 67 -7.22 -6.32 4.59
N CYS A 68 -6.52 -6.01 3.50
CA CYS A 68 -7.08 -6.08 2.15
C CYS A 68 -7.52 -7.53 1.83
N ILE A 69 -6.64 -8.50 2.01
CA ILE A 69 -6.93 -9.93 1.76
C ILE A 69 -8.09 -10.42 2.63
N GLU A 70 -8.10 -10.08 3.92
CA GLU A 70 -9.18 -10.45 4.82
C GLU A 70 -10.52 -9.85 4.37
N SER A 71 -10.53 -8.58 3.96
CA SER A 71 -11.73 -7.90 3.47
C SER A 71 -12.23 -8.48 2.14
N LEU A 72 -11.32 -8.88 1.25
CA LEU A 72 -11.64 -9.58 -0.01
C LEU A 72 -12.22 -10.98 0.23
N GLU A 73 -11.64 -11.75 1.16
CA GLU A 73 -12.18 -13.04 1.54
C GLU A 73 -13.57 -12.88 2.15
N LEU A 74 -13.74 -11.94 3.09
CA LEU A 74 -15.02 -11.69 3.74
C LEU A 74 -16.09 -11.22 2.74
N MET A 75 -15.71 -10.44 1.73
CA MET A 75 -16.61 -10.08 0.62
C MET A 75 -17.17 -11.34 -0.05
N ILE A 76 -16.32 -12.30 -0.45
CA ILE A 76 -16.79 -13.57 -1.05
C ILE A 76 -17.64 -14.39 -0.07
N ARG A 77 -17.27 -14.43 1.21
CA ARG A 77 -18.07 -15.10 2.25
C ARG A 77 -19.46 -14.48 2.39
N LYS A 78 -19.56 -13.15 2.43
CA LYS A 78 -20.81 -12.42 2.52
C LYS A 78 -21.67 -12.60 1.27
N MET A 79 -21.08 -12.55 0.08
CA MET A 79 -21.82 -12.76 -1.18
C MET A 79 -22.28 -14.21 -1.39
N SER A 80 -21.57 -15.19 -0.82
CA SER A 80 -21.92 -16.62 -0.95
C SER A 80 -22.77 -17.17 0.19
N GLY A 81 -22.72 -16.54 1.37
CA GLY A 81 -23.26 -17.08 2.62
C GLY A 81 -22.39 -18.17 3.27
N LEU A 82 -21.20 -18.45 2.72
CA LEU A 82 -20.27 -19.46 3.23
C LEU A 82 -19.32 -18.84 4.27
N ILE A 83 -19.88 -18.49 5.43
CA ILE A 83 -19.22 -17.68 6.45
C ILE A 83 -18.08 -18.43 7.17
N ILE A 84 -18.19 -19.73 7.39
CA ILE A 84 -17.20 -20.50 8.15
C ILE A 84 -16.25 -21.30 7.26
N LYS A 85 -15.05 -21.63 7.77
CA LYS A 85 -14.00 -22.31 7.00
C LYS A 85 -14.39 -23.71 6.53
N GLU A 86 -15.28 -24.37 7.26
CA GLU A 86 -15.82 -25.69 6.93
C GLU A 86 -16.72 -25.65 5.69
N GLN A 87 -17.35 -24.50 5.41
CA GLN A 87 -18.19 -24.27 4.23
C GLN A 87 -17.36 -23.86 3.01
N TRP A 88 -16.37 -23.01 3.22
CA TRP A 88 -15.40 -22.60 2.20
C TRP A 88 -14.05 -22.31 2.84
N LYS A 89 -13.00 -22.98 2.32
CA LYS A 89 -11.64 -22.92 2.86
C LYS A 89 -11.03 -21.52 2.87
N GLY A 90 -11.55 -20.60 2.06
CA GLY A 90 -11.01 -19.26 1.85
C GLY A 90 -10.22 -19.17 0.54
N LEU A 91 -9.51 -18.05 0.38
CA LEU A 91 -8.72 -17.76 -0.80
C LEU A 91 -7.51 -18.71 -0.92
N ASP A 92 -7.16 -19.08 -2.14
CA ASP A 92 -6.00 -19.91 -2.44
C ASP A 92 -4.76 -19.02 -2.61
N HIS A 93 -3.76 -19.19 -1.74
CA HIS A 93 -2.55 -18.38 -1.76
C HIS A 93 -1.82 -18.44 -3.11
N HIS A 94 -1.67 -19.61 -3.72
CA HIS A 94 -0.89 -19.75 -4.96
C HIS A 94 -1.65 -19.28 -6.19
N LYS A 95 -2.99 -19.34 -6.18
CA LYS A 95 -3.81 -18.97 -7.33
C LYS A 95 -4.35 -17.55 -7.25
N ASP A 96 -4.85 -17.15 -6.08
CA ASP A 96 -5.58 -15.89 -5.93
C ASP A 96 -4.66 -14.73 -5.62
N TYR A 97 -3.70 -14.88 -4.69
CA TYR A 97 -2.88 -13.77 -4.20
C TYR A 97 -2.14 -13.02 -5.32
N PRO A 98 -1.55 -13.69 -6.34
CA PRO A 98 -0.93 -12.99 -7.47
C PRO A 98 -1.89 -12.08 -8.27
N ASN A 99 -3.20 -12.28 -8.15
CA ASN A 99 -4.23 -11.53 -8.86
C ASN A 99 -4.93 -10.49 -7.97
N ILE A 100 -4.77 -10.57 -6.65
CA ILE A 100 -5.47 -9.72 -5.68
C ILE A 100 -4.55 -8.83 -4.83
N ILE A 101 -3.30 -8.64 -5.27
CA ILE A 101 -2.26 -7.88 -4.57
C ILE A 101 -1.50 -7.02 -5.57
N GLY A 102 -1.11 -5.80 -5.17
CA GLY A 102 -0.31 -4.90 -6.01
C GLY A 102 -1.01 -4.35 -7.26
N ASN A 103 -2.34 -4.47 -7.34
CA ASN A 103 -3.22 -3.92 -8.37
C ASN A 103 -4.36 -3.12 -7.70
N SER A 104 -5.27 -2.51 -8.47
CA SER A 104 -6.41 -1.80 -7.89
C SER A 104 -7.44 -2.74 -7.26
N THR A 105 -8.10 -2.28 -6.20
CA THR A 105 -9.19 -3.00 -5.50
C THR A 105 -10.26 -3.50 -6.48
N THR A 106 -10.62 -2.68 -7.48
CA THR A 106 -11.60 -3.07 -8.52
C THR A 106 -11.14 -4.31 -9.30
N LYS A 107 -9.85 -4.39 -9.66
CA LYS A 107 -9.30 -5.53 -10.38
C LYS A 107 -9.27 -6.80 -9.52
N HIS A 108 -8.97 -6.65 -8.23
CA HIS A 108 -9.01 -7.76 -7.27
C HIS A 108 -10.42 -8.35 -7.17
N ILE A 109 -11.42 -7.48 -7.02
CA ILE A 109 -12.82 -7.87 -6.91
C ILE A 109 -13.35 -8.46 -8.21
N GLU A 110 -12.98 -7.89 -9.36
CA GLU A 110 -13.29 -8.44 -10.68
C GLU A 110 -12.76 -9.88 -10.81
N TYR A 111 -11.49 -10.11 -10.49
CA TYR A 111 -10.89 -11.45 -10.50
C TYR A 111 -11.65 -12.40 -9.58
N LEU A 112 -11.89 -12.02 -8.32
CA LEU A 112 -12.54 -12.91 -7.34
C LEU A 112 -13.98 -13.24 -7.71
N ILE A 113 -14.75 -12.27 -8.21
CA ILE A 113 -16.12 -12.51 -8.67
C ILE A 113 -16.11 -13.48 -9.86
N ASN A 114 -15.16 -13.34 -10.78
CA ASN A 114 -15.03 -14.27 -11.91
C ASN A 114 -14.66 -15.68 -11.45
N THR A 115 -13.66 -15.78 -10.58
CA THR A 115 -13.14 -17.05 -10.06
C THR A 115 -14.18 -17.78 -9.21
N TYR A 116 -14.91 -17.07 -8.36
CA TYR A 116 -15.82 -17.63 -7.38
C TYR A 116 -17.30 -17.43 -7.72
N ARG A 117 -17.63 -17.10 -8.98
CA ARG A 117 -19.02 -16.83 -9.41
C ARG A 117 -20.00 -17.93 -9.04
N PHE A 118 -19.55 -19.19 -9.12
CA PHE A 118 -20.36 -20.38 -8.84
C PHE A 118 -20.77 -20.52 -7.36
N LEU A 119 -20.12 -19.79 -6.43
CA LEU A 119 -20.45 -19.76 -5.01
C LEU A 119 -21.40 -18.60 -4.66
N ILE A 120 -21.48 -17.57 -5.50
CA ILE A 120 -22.22 -16.34 -5.19
C ILE A 120 -23.73 -16.61 -5.22
N ASN A 121 -24.43 -16.12 -4.19
CA ASN A 121 -25.88 -16.19 -4.08
C ASN A 121 -26.48 -14.78 -4.21
N ASP A 122 -27.42 -14.63 -5.15
CA ASP A 122 -28.01 -13.34 -5.50
C ASP A 122 -28.75 -12.67 -4.32
N GLU A 123 -29.61 -13.40 -3.60
CA GLU A 123 -30.37 -12.86 -2.47
C GLU A 123 -29.41 -12.47 -1.33
N ILE A 124 -28.45 -13.33 -0.98
CA ILE A 124 -27.48 -13.06 0.10
C ILE A 124 -26.57 -11.88 -0.26
N SER A 125 -26.17 -11.77 -1.53
CA SER A 125 -25.39 -10.64 -2.03
C SER A 125 -26.15 -9.32 -1.87
N LEU A 126 -27.46 -9.29 -2.17
CA LEU A 126 -28.28 -8.08 -1.96
C LEU A 126 -28.41 -7.71 -0.49
N LYS A 127 -28.61 -8.69 0.41
CA LYS A 127 -28.66 -8.42 1.85
C LYS A 127 -27.36 -7.77 2.33
N SER A 128 -26.23 -8.36 1.93
CA SER A 128 -24.90 -7.87 2.28
C SER A 128 -24.62 -6.49 1.68
N PHE A 129 -25.07 -6.26 0.44
CA PHE A 129 -24.98 -4.96 -0.22
C PHE A 129 -25.75 -3.87 0.54
N ILE A 130 -27.03 -4.13 0.85
CA ILE A 130 -27.89 -3.20 1.59
C ILE A 130 -27.29 -2.85 2.95
N GLU A 131 -26.77 -3.86 3.65
CA GLU A 131 -26.08 -3.66 4.93
C GLU A 131 -24.83 -2.76 4.77
N ALA A 132 -24.04 -3.01 3.71
CA ALA A 132 -22.83 -2.26 3.41
C ALA A 132 -23.12 -0.78 3.11
N ILE A 133 -24.04 -0.49 2.19
CA ILE A 133 -24.38 0.90 1.84
C ILE A 133 -25.01 1.65 3.01
N TYR A 134 -25.83 0.99 3.83
CA TYR A 134 -26.44 1.60 5.01
C TYR A 134 -25.37 2.00 6.02
N TRP A 135 -24.45 1.08 6.31
CA TRP A 135 -23.34 1.35 7.19
C TRP A 135 -22.44 2.49 6.67
N THR A 136 -22.11 2.48 5.38
CA THR A 136 -21.25 3.51 4.77
C THR A 136 -21.84 4.90 4.91
N ILE A 137 -23.14 5.07 4.69
CA ILE A 137 -23.77 6.39 4.76
C ILE A 137 -23.99 6.84 6.21
N LYS A 138 -24.42 5.93 7.10
CA LYS A 138 -24.70 6.27 8.51
C LYS A 138 -23.44 6.45 9.36
N GLU A 139 -22.52 5.49 9.27
CA GLU A 139 -21.39 5.36 10.19
C GLU A 139 -20.06 5.72 9.54
N GLY A 140 -19.94 5.52 8.21
CA GLY A 140 -18.73 5.79 7.45
C GLY A 140 -18.25 7.25 7.56
N LYS A 141 -16.94 7.43 7.57
CA LYS A 141 -16.30 8.76 7.74
C LYS A 141 -15.73 9.36 6.45
N SER A 142 -15.61 8.57 5.39
CA SER A 142 -15.12 9.05 4.09
C SER A 142 -16.27 9.66 3.29
N GLU A 143 -16.27 10.98 3.14
CA GLU A 143 -17.27 11.69 2.31
C GLU A 143 -17.17 11.28 0.83
N GLN A 144 -15.96 10.99 0.34
CA GLN A 144 -15.78 10.45 -1.01
C GLN A 144 -16.53 9.13 -1.18
N ARG A 145 -16.38 8.18 -0.23
CA ARG A 145 -17.05 6.88 -0.29
C ARG A 145 -18.57 7.02 -0.21
N LYS A 146 -19.08 7.97 0.60
CA LYS A 146 -20.51 8.28 0.64
C LYS A 146 -21.04 8.77 -0.71
N ASN A 147 -20.34 9.73 -1.33
CA ASN A 147 -20.71 10.24 -2.65
C ASN A 147 -20.72 9.13 -3.71
N GLU A 148 -19.73 8.25 -3.69
CA GLU A 148 -19.66 7.14 -4.64
C GLU A 148 -20.79 6.10 -4.42
N VAL A 149 -21.20 5.84 -3.17
CA VAL A 149 -22.41 5.06 -2.87
C VAL A 149 -23.68 5.74 -3.38
N GLU A 150 -23.81 7.06 -3.19
CA GLU A 150 -24.95 7.81 -3.72
C GLU A 150 -25.01 7.75 -5.25
N ASP A 151 -23.87 7.91 -5.93
CA ASP A 151 -23.79 7.81 -7.39
C ASP A 151 -24.13 6.40 -7.89
N LEU A 152 -23.69 5.37 -7.16
CA LEU A 152 -24.08 3.99 -7.43
C LEU A 152 -25.60 3.81 -7.29
N LEU A 153 -26.20 4.31 -6.21
CA LEU A 153 -27.64 4.25 -5.98
C LEU A 153 -28.43 5.03 -7.02
N ARG A 154 -27.93 6.20 -7.48
CA ARG A 154 -28.50 6.94 -8.61
C ARG A 154 -28.47 6.10 -9.89
N SER A 155 -27.36 5.39 -10.15
CA SER A 155 -27.24 4.52 -11.32
C SER A 155 -28.20 3.33 -11.32
N PHE A 156 -28.70 2.94 -10.14
CA PHE A 156 -29.75 1.92 -9.97
C PHE A 156 -31.15 2.48 -9.76
N GLU A 157 -31.34 3.81 -9.81
CA GLU A 157 -32.61 4.47 -9.52
C GLU A 157 -33.16 4.13 -8.11
N LEU A 158 -32.26 3.97 -7.12
CA LEU A 158 -32.59 3.58 -5.74
C LEU A 158 -32.37 4.70 -4.71
N ILE A 159 -31.81 5.84 -5.13
CA ILE A 159 -31.36 6.90 -4.20
C ILE A 159 -32.51 7.47 -3.34
N GLU A 160 -33.67 7.73 -3.93
CA GLU A 160 -34.82 8.32 -3.22
C GLU A 160 -35.36 7.35 -2.16
N THR A 161 -35.61 6.09 -2.56
CA THR A 161 -36.06 5.06 -1.62
C THR A 161 -35.03 4.82 -0.52
N PHE A 162 -33.75 4.80 -0.86
CA PHE A 162 -32.71 4.58 0.14
C PHE A 162 -32.60 5.74 1.13
N ASN A 163 -32.82 6.98 0.70
CA ASN A 163 -32.90 8.14 1.59
C ASN A 163 -34.06 8.04 2.58
N GLU A 164 -35.21 7.50 2.17
CA GLU A 164 -36.33 7.22 3.08
C GLU A 164 -35.95 6.14 4.11
N LEU A 165 -35.31 5.05 3.67
CA LEU A 165 -34.84 3.98 4.56
C LEU A 165 -33.85 4.49 5.60
N ILE A 166 -32.92 5.36 5.23
CA ILE A 166 -31.96 5.98 6.15
C ILE A 166 -32.64 6.87 7.18
N GLN A 167 -33.80 7.48 6.90
CA GLN A 167 -34.50 8.30 7.89
C GLN A 167 -35.17 7.47 8.99
N THR A 168 -35.31 6.16 8.80
CA THR A 168 -35.80 5.26 9.85
C THR A 168 -34.76 5.10 10.97
N ASN A 169 -35.22 4.84 12.20
CA ASN A 169 -34.35 4.49 13.33
C ASN A 169 -34.01 2.99 13.35
N GLU A 170 -34.18 2.28 12.24
CA GLU A 170 -33.93 0.85 12.17
C GLU A 170 -32.43 0.54 12.03
N SER A 171 -32.05 -0.63 12.53
CA SER A 171 -30.68 -1.12 12.37
C SER A 171 -30.43 -1.61 10.94
N SER A 172 -29.18 -1.55 10.48
CA SER A 172 -28.77 -2.11 9.17
C SER A 172 -29.18 -3.57 8.99
N HIS A 173 -29.12 -4.35 10.07
CA HIS A 173 -29.50 -5.77 10.06
C HIS A 173 -31.02 -5.98 9.94
N SER A 174 -31.84 -5.06 10.48
CA SER A 174 -33.30 -5.09 10.28
C SER A 174 -33.64 -4.86 8.81
N ILE A 175 -33.10 -3.77 8.26
CA ILE A 175 -33.36 -3.32 6.89
C ILE A 175 -32.88 -4.35 5.86
N SER A 176 -31.69 -4.92 6.04
CA SER A 176 -31.13 -5.92 5.13
C SER A 176 -31.86 -7.27 5.17
N ASN A 177 -32.71 -7.53 6.16
CA ASN A 177 -33.53 -8.75 6.23
C ASN A 177 -35.00 -8.52 5.83
N ASP A 178 -35.39 -7.29 5.53
CA ASP A 178 -36.74 -6.97 5.09
C ASP A 178 -36.96 -7.47 3.64
N LYS A 179 -37.95 -8.35 3.48
CA LYS A 179 -38.30 -8.96 2.19
C LYS A 179 -38.79 -7.93 1.18
N GLU A 180 -39.51 -6.90 1.60
CA GLU A 180 -40.02 -5.86 0.70
C GLU A 180 -38.85 -5.04 0.13
N ILE A 181 -37.89 -4.70 0.98
CA ILE A 181 -36.67 -3.97 0.58
C ILE A 181 -35.82 -4.82 -0.35
N ILE A 182 -35.58 -6.08 -0.02
CA ILE A 182 -34.81 -7.00 -0.88
C ILE A 182 -35.50 -7.14 -2.26
N ASN A 183 -36.82 -7.31 -2.28
CA ASN A 183 -37.58 -7.41 -3.53
C ASN A 183 -37.45 -6.14 -4.36
N LEU A 184 -37.54 -4.96 -3.74
CA LEU A 184 -37.34 -3.69 -4.42
C LEU A 184 -35.95 -3.60 -5.05
N PHE A 185 -34.89 -3.88 -4.29
CA PHE A 185 -33.51 -3.85 -4.79
C PHE A 185 -33.31 -4.87 -5.93
N SER A 186 -33.83 -6.09 -5.77
CA SER A 186 -33.75 -7.14 -6.79
C SER A 186 -34.45 -6.76 -8.10
N SER A 187 -35.48 -5.90 -8.05
CA SER A 187 -36.19 -5.43 -9.23
C SER A 187 -35.41 -4.39 -10.04
N LYS A 188 -34.46 -3.70 -9.39
CA LYS A 188 -33.65 -2.61 -9.98
C LYS A 188 -32.25 -3.07 -10.36
N ILE A 189 -31.71 -4.08 -9.68
CA ILE A 189 -30.33 -4.54 -9.84
C ILE A 189 -30.30 -5.89 -10.54
N ASN A 190 -29.79 -5.92 -11.77
CA ASN A 190 -29.56 -7.18 -12.49
C ASN A 190 -28.23 -7.81 -12.05
N LEU A 191 -28.29 -8.81 -11.17
CA LEU A 191 -27.11 -9.54 -10.68
C LEU A 191 -26.52 -10.54 -11.68
N LYS A 192 -27.21 -10.79 -12.80
CA LYS A 192 -26.61 -11.56 -13.90
C LYS A 192 -25.56 -10.75 -14.65
N ASP A 193 -25.65 -9.43 -14.59
CA ASP A 193 -24.61 -8.53 -15.11
C ASP A 193 -23.40 -8.52 -14.16
N GLN A 194 -22.25 -8.88 -14.71
CA GLN A 194 -20.99 -8.93 -14.00
C GLN A 194 -20.56 -7.55 -13.48
N SER A 195 -20.83 -6.47 -14.23
CA SER A 195 -20.48 -5.12 -13.80
C SER A 195 -21.19 -4.74 -12.50
N ASN A 196 -22.47 -5.11 -12.37
CA ASN A 196 -23.25 -4.84 -11.17
C ASN A 196 -22.76 -5.62 -9.95
N LEU A 197 -22.37 -6.88 -10.13
CA LEU A 197 -21.78 -7.66 -9.04
C LEU A 197 -20.45 -7.09 -8.58
N ILE A 198 -19.60 -6.60 -9.49
CA ILE A 198 -18.35 -5.93 -9.14
C ILE A 198 -18.62 -4.70 -8.28
N LYS A 199 -19.57 -3.85 -8.70
CA LYS A 199 -19.99 -2.66 -7.92
C LYS A 199 -20.49 -3.04 -6.52
N ILE A 200 -21.28 -4.11 -6.40
CA ILE A 200 -21.75 -4.62 -5.11
C ILE A 200 -20.60 -5.13 -4.24
N GLY A 201 -19.70 -5.93 -4.83
CA GLY A 201 -18.54 -6.46 -4.14
C GLY A 201 -17.66 -5.35 -3.58
N ILE A 202 -17.47 -4.26 -4.33
CA ILE A 202 -16.74 -3.06 -3.88
C ILE A 202 -17.32 -2.51 -2.57
N GLU A 203 -18.64 -2.34 -2.49
CA GLU A 203 -19.24 -1.79 -1.27
C GLU A 203 -19.14 -2.75 -0.08
N ILE A 204 -19.32 -4.05 -0.30
CA ILE A 204 -19.17 -5.08 0.76
C ILE A 204 -17.72 -5.14 1.27
N TYR A 205 -16.75 -5.04 0.36
CA TYR A 205 -15.33 -4.97 0.70
C TYR A 205 -15.03 -3.74 1.57
N TYR A 206 -15.43 -2.55 1.11
CA TYR A 206 -15.12 -1.30 1.81
C TYR A 206 -15.83 -1.18 3.17
N GLN A 207 -17.01 -1.77 3.31
CA GLN A 207 -17.68 -1.85 4.61
C GLN A 207 -16.75 -2.48 5.66
N HIS A 208 -16.22 -3.68 5.39
CA HIS A 208 -15.35 -4.35 6.36
C HIS A 208 -14.03 -3.59 6.58
N TYR A 209 -13.42 -3.15 5.49
CA TYR A 209 -12.15 -2.43 5.52
C TYR A 209 -12.25 -1.17 6.41
N HIS A 210 -13.26 -0.33 6.20
CA HIS A 210 -13.46 0.90 6.99
C HIS A 210 -13.97 0.63 8.41
N GLN A 211 -14.74 -0.44 8.64
CA GLN A 211 -15.08 -0.88 10.00
C GLN A 211 -13.84 -1.20 10.82
N TYR A 212 -12.88 -1.92 10.23
CA TYR A 212 -11.60 -2.21 10.88
C TYR A 212 -10.81 -0.93 11.19
N LEU A 213 -10.66 -0.04 10.21
CA LEU A 213 -9.96 1.23 10.41
C LEU A 213 -10.59 2.08 11.53
N LEU A 214 -11.93 2.13 11.60
CA LEU A 214 -12.62 2.86 12.67
C LEU A 214 -12.40 2.22 14.04
N SER A 215 -12.29 0.89 14.12
CA SER A 215 -12.00 0.19 15.37
C SER A 215 -10.62 0.58 15.92
N LEU A 216 -9.63 0.79 15.05
CA LEU A 216 -8.29 1.27 15.44
C LEU A 216 -8.36 2.67 16.05
N SER A 217 -9.11 3.58 15.42
CA SER A 217 -9.18 4.98 15.85
C SER A 217 -9.85 5.19 17.22
N ASN A 218 -10.71 4.26 17.63
CA ASN A 218 -11.54 4.40 18.84
C ASN A 218 -10.95 3.75 20.10
N ASP A 219 -9.77 3.12 20.04
CA ASP A 219 -9.06 2.41 21.15
C ASP A 219 -9.92 1.40 21.96
N LYS A 220 -11.17 1.14 21.54
CA LYS A 220 -12.12 0.26 22.20
C LYS A 220 -12.07 -1.11 21.52
N ASN A 221 -11.57 -2.10 22.27
CA ASN A 221 -11.76 -3.55 22.06
C ASN A 221 -10.82 -4.32 21.10
N LEU A 222 -9.60 -3.86 20.81
CA LEU A 222 -8.62 -4.68 20.07
C LEU A 222 -7.76 -5.61 20.97
N SER A 223 -8.12 -5.81 22.24
CA SER A 223 -7.33 -6.66 23.15
C SER A 223 -7.41 -8.16 22.84
N SER A 224 -8.26 -8.59 21.90
CA SER A 224 -8.43 -10.01 21.53
C SER A 224 -8.47 -10.31 20.03
N SER A 225 -8.51 -9.31 19.15
CA SER A 225 -8.49 -9.51 17.69
C SER A 225 -7.06 -9.40 17.14
N LYS A 226 -6.76 -10.20 16.10
CA LYS A 226 -5.48 -10.16 15.38
C LYS A 226 -5.23 -8.72 14.90
N LYS A 227 -4.08 -8.15 15.24
CA LYS A 227 -3.63 -6.88 14.65
C LYS A 227 -3.21 -7.15 13.21
N LEU A 228 -3.89 -6.51 12.26
CA LEU A 228 -3.63 -6.65 10.83
C LEU A 228 -2.78 -5.50 10.30
N ILE A 229 -2.66 -4.41 11.06
CA ILE A 229 -1.85 -3.24 10.72
C ILE A 229 -0.73 -3.14 11.74
N GLU A 230 0.48 -3.46 11.32
CA GLU A 230 1.71 -3.39 12.09
C GLU A 230 2.85 -2.82 11.22
N PRO A 231 3.83 -2.10 11.82
CA PRO A 231 5.04 -1.73 11.10
C PRO A 231 5.77 -2.99 10.61
N LEU A 232 6.34 -2.93 9.40
CA LEU A 232 7.20 -4.02 8.95
C LEU A 232 8.47 -4.13 9.82
N PRO A 233 9.04 -5.35 9.95
CA PRO A 233 10.22 -5.58 10.79
C PRO A 233 11.39 -4.67 10.42
N GLY A 234 12.02 -4.05 11.42
CA GLY A 234 13.13 -3.11 11.26
C GLY A 234 12.76 -1.73 10.71
N LEU A 235 11.49 -1.43 10.46
CA LEU A 235 11.07 -0.13 9.92
C LEU A 235 11.45 1.03 10.85
N ALA A 236 11.14 0.95 12.15
CA ALA A 236 11.45 2.02 13.10
C ALA A 236 12.94 2.35 13.11
N ILE A 237 13.79 1.31 13.14
CA ILE A 237 15.25 1.43 13.07
C ILE A 237 15.67 2.05 11.73
N PHE A 238 15.14 1.56 10.61
CA PHE A 238 15.46 2.07 9.28
C PHE A 238 15.15 3.57 9.16
N LEU A 239 13.94 3.97 9.55
CA LEU A 239 13.47 5.35 9.50
C LEU A 239 14.28 6.26 10.44
N ALA A 240 14.57 5.83 11.66
CA ALA A 240 15.41 6.59 12.60
C ALA A 240 16.86 6.71 12.10
N LEU A 241 17.36 5.67 11.43
CA LEU A 241 18.70 5.63 10.85
C LEU A 241 18.83 6.63 9.69
N ILE A 242 18.00 6.52 8.66
CA ILE A 242 18.14 7.35 7.44
C ILE A 242 17.85 8.83 7.68
N LYS A 243 17.05 9.16 8.71
CA LYS A 243 16.78 10.54 9.13
C LYS A 243 17.89 11.10 10.06
N GLY A 244 18.93 10.31 10.32
CA GLY A 244 20.10 10.73 11.09
C GLY A 244 19.86 10.87 12.59
N LEU A 245 18.83 10.21 13.14
CA LEU A 245 18.43 10.39 14.54
C LEU A 245 19.23 9.50 15.50
N LEU A 246 19.76 8.37 15.01
CA LEU A 246 20.47 7.39 15.82
C LEU A 246 21.95 7.72 16.08
N GLY A 247 22.63 8.41 15.16
CA GLY A 247 24.08 8.67 15.20
C GLY A 247 24.91 7.44 15.61
N GLU A 248 25.97 7.63 16.39
CA GLU A 248 26.81 6.50 16.86
C GLU A 248 26.05 5.47 17.70
N GLU A 249 24.93 5.84 18.35
CA GLU A 249 24.14 4.93 19.16
C GLU A 249 23.28 3.97 18.33
N ALA A 250 23.32 4.07 16.99
CA ALA A 250 22.76 3.07 16.09
C ALA A 250 23.28 1.65 16.41
N GLU A 251 24.52 1.50 16.91
CA GLU A 251 25.04 0.21 17.33
C GLU A 251 24.24 -0.44 18.47
N LYS A 252 23.53 0.35 19.29
CA LYS A 252 22.77 -0.16 20.45
C LYS A 252 21.44 -0.81 20.09
N VAL A 253 20.95 -0.62 18.86
CA VAL A 253 19.72 -1.26 18.35
C VAL A 253 20.01 -2.48 17.46
N THR A 254 21.28 -2.92 17.37
CA THR A 254 21.71 -4.07 16.56
C THR A 254 20.94 -5.34 16.92
N GLU A 255 20.84 -5.67 18.20
CA GLU A 255 20.12 -6.87 18.66
C GLU A 255 18.63 -6.82 18.33
N THR A 256 18.00 -5.65 18.43
CA THR A 256 16.60 -5.47 18.00
C THR A 256 16.45 -5.77 16.52
N LEU A 257 17.34 -5.24 15.68
CA LEU A 257 17.32 -5.45 14.23
C LEU A 257 17.57 -6.92 13.84
N ILE A 258 18.51 -7.59 14.53
CA ILE A 258 18.82 -9.01 14.33
C ILE A 258 17.61 -9.87 14.71
N ASN A 259 16.96 -9.57 15.83
CA ASN A 259 15.77 -10.29 16.26
C ASN A 259 14.61 -10.11 15.27
N ASP A 260 14.42 -8.91 14.72
CA ASP A 260 13.45 -8.67 13.65
C ASP A 260 13.78 -9.45 12.37
N PHE A 261 15.06 -9.49 11.97
CA PHE A 261 15.50 -10.30 10.84
C PHE A 261 15.17 -11.79 11.07
N ARG A 262 15.52 -12.34 12.24
CA ARG A 262 15.28 -13.75 12.58
C ARG A 262 13.80 -14.09 12.64
N ARG A 263 12.99 -13.20 13.21
CA ARG A 263 11.53 -13.36 13.28
C ARG A 263 10.89 -13.44 11.90
N LYS A 264 11.34 -12.61 10.95
CA LYS A 264 10.81 -12.61 9.57
C LYS A 264 11.35 -13.79 8.74
N ASN A 265 12.57 -14.25 9.03
CA ASN A 265 13.28 -15.22 8.21
C ASN A 265 13.80 -16.40 9.07
N PRO A 266 12.92 -17.19 9.72
CA PRO A 266 13.32 -18.23 10.66
C PRO A 266 14.19 -19.32 10.01
N GLU A 267 13.97 -19.59 8.73
CA GLU A 267 14.68 -20.61 7.95
C GLU A 267 15.95 -20.07 7.27
N THR A 268 16.23 -18.77 7.36
CA THR A 268 17.42 -18.18 6.73
C THR A 268 18.60 -18.24 7.68
N GLU A 269 19.55 -19.12 7.39
CA GLU A 269 20.86 -19.09 8.03
C GLU A 269 21.61 -17.84 7.57
N PHE A 270 21.82 -16.91 8.49
CA PHE A 270 22.61 -15.71 8.27
C PHE A 270 23.73 -15.67 9.30
N ASP A 271 24.96 -15.50 8.84
CA ASP A 271 26.12 -15.41 9.72
C ASP A 271 26.10 -14.07 10.46
N PHE A 272 25.67 -14.11 11.72
CA PHE A 272 25.61 -12.94 12.58
C PHE A 272 26.95 -12.72 13.29
N ASP A 273 27.91 -12.13 12.57
CA ASP A 273 29.06 -11.49 13.20
C ASP A 273 28.57 -10.20 13.89
N SER A 274 28.16 -10.36 15.16
CA SER A 274 27.56 -9.28 15.95
C SER A 274 28.50 -8.06 16.05
N ASP A 275 29.80 -8.28 16.26
CA ASP A 275 30.79 -7.19 16.35
C ASP A 275 30.86 -6.40 15.04
N LYS A 276 30.86 -7.09 13.89
CA LYS A 276 30.82 -6.44 12.57
C LYS A 276 29.52 -5.67 12.35
N PHE A 277 28.38 -6.15 12.83
CA PHE A 277 27.10 -5.44 12.71
C PHE A 277 26.99 -4.23 13.62
N HIS A 278 27.47 -4.32 14.85
CA HIS A 278 27.61 -3.16 15.74
C HIS A 278 28.44 -2.06 15.05
N LEU A 279 29.61 -2.41 14.50
CA LEU A 279 30.46 -1.46 13.78
C LEU A 279 29.79 -0.89 12.53
N THR A 280 29.08 -1.73 11.77
CA THR A 280 28.35 -1.32 10.57
C THR A 280 27.26 -0.30 10.91
N LEU A 281 26.41 -0.59 11.90
CA LEU A 281 25.33 0.29 12.32
C LEU A 281 25.87 1.59 12.91
N LYS A 282 26.94 1.54 13.72
CA LYS A 282 27.64 2.75 14.19
C LYS A 282 28.06 3.64 13.02
N THR A 283 28.69 3.05 12.01
CA THR A 283 29.20 3.75 10.84
C THR A 283 28.08 4.37 10.01
N LEU A 284 27.00 3.62 9.78
CA LEU A 284 25.80 4.12 9.09
C LEU A 284 25.12 5.24 9.87
N GLY A 285 25.02 5.10 11.19
CA GLY A 285 24.43 6.11 12.07
C GLY A 285 25.19 7.43 12.02
N ILE A 286 26.53 7.39 12.11
CA ILE A 286 27.38 8.58 11.94
C ILE A 286 27.21 9.19 10.55
N HIS A 287 27.12 8.35 9.51
CA HIS A 287 26.93 8.82 8.14
C HIS A 287 25.61 9.60 7.98
N PHE A 288 24.48 9.01 8.38
CA PHE A 288 23.17 9.63 8.21
C PHE A 288 22.93 10.79 9.19
N GLU A 289 23.57 10.81 10.36
CA GLU A 289 23.56 11.99 11.24
C GLU A 289 24.22 13.20 10.54
N LYS A 290 25.25 12.96 9.72
CA LYS A 290 25.89 13.99 8.90
C LYS A 290 25.12 14.30 7.61
N TYR A 291 24.49 13.30 7.00
CA TYR A 291 23.79 13.40 5.71
C TYR A 291 22.39 12.77 5.78
N PRO A 292 21.44 13.37 6.52
CA PRO A 292 20.10 12.82 6.65
C PRO A 292 19.37 12.87 5.31
N LEU A 293 18.55 11.86 5.04
CA LEU A 293 17.73 11.79 3.84
C LEU A 293 16.43 12.57 4.03
N LYS A 294 15.94 13.17 2.95
CA LYS A 294 14.51 13.50 2.84
C LYS A 294 13.72 12.21 2.64
N VAL A 295 12.55 12.08 3.24
CA VAL A 295 11.73 10.86 3.19
C VAL A 295 10.31 11.20 2.78
N ALA A 296 9.82 10.50 1.76
CA ALA A 296 8.41 10.53 1.40
C ALA A 296 7.78 9.14 1.49
N VAL A 297 6.54 9.10 1.95
CA VAL A 297 5.66 7.94 1.81
C VAL A 297 4.72 8.16 0.63
N VAL A 298 4.49 7.10 -0.16
CA VAL A 298 3.70 7.11 -1.38
C VAL A 298 2.75 5.91 -1.34
N THR A 299 1.45 6.08 -1.59
CA THR A 299 0.50 4.95 -1.60
C THR A 299 -0.63 5.17 -2.62
N SER A 300 -1.20 4.07 -3.10
CA SER A 300 -2.45 4.06 -3.89
C SER A 300 -3.71 4.06 -3.00
N SER A 301 -3.58 4.09 -1.68
CA SER A 301 -4.71 4.35 -0.77
C SER A 301 -5.08 5.83 -0.76
N ILE A 302 -6.35 6.14 -0.54
CA ILE A 302 -6.80 7.52 -0.36
C ILE A 302 -6.30 8.10 0.97
N PHE A 303 -6.27 9.43 1.08
CA PHE A 303 -5.76 10.11 2.26
C PHE A 303 -6.43 9.66 3.57
N TYR A 304 -7.75 9.46 3.56
CA TYR A 304 -8.49 9.01 4.74
C TYR A 304 -7.95 7.70 5.32
N GLU A 305 -7.66 6.73 4.45
CA GLU A 305 -7.16 5.41 4.87
C GLU A 305 -5.71 5.51 5.33
N ALA A 306 -4.87 6.18 4.54
CA ALA A 306 -3.46 6.39 4.86
C ALA A 306 -3.25 7.14 6.18
N ASP A 307 -4.09 8.15 6.49
CA ASP A 307 -4.00 8.92 7.74
C ASP A 307 -4.20 8.04 8.98
N ILE A 308 -5.18 7.12 8.94
CA ILE A 308 -5.47 6.19 10.04
C ILE A 308 -4.35 5.15 10.16
N VAL A 309 -3.97 4.53 9.03
CA VAL A 309 -2.94 3.49 8.99
C VAL A 309 -1.60 4.03 9.50
N LEU A 310 -1.13 5.15 8.96
CA LEU A 310 0.16 5.72 9.34
C LEU A 310 0.17 6.20 10.80
N ALA A 311 -0.96 6.71 11.31
CA ALA A 311 -1.08 7.06 12.72
C ALA A 311 -0.90 5.84 13.64
N GLU A 312 -1.54 4.71 13.32
CA GLU A 312 -1.41 3.47 14.08
C GLU A 312 0.01 2.88 13.97
N VAL A 313 0.58 2.86 12.77
CA VAL A 313 1.97 2.39 12.54
C VAL A 313 2.96 3.21 13.38
N PHE A 314 2.84 4.54 13.39
CA PHE A 314 3.71 5.41 14.20
C PHE A 314 3.47 5.24 15.71
N LYS A 315 2.22 5.03 16.15
CA LYS A 315 1.92 4.69 17.55
C LYS A 315 2.67 3.43 17.99
N GLN A 316 2.65 2.38 17.18
CA GLN A 316 3.36 1.13 17.47
C GLN A 316 4.88 1.30 17.43
N MET A 317 5.43 1.99 16.41
CA MET A 317 6.87 2.28 16.34
C MET A 317 7.34 3.06 17.58
N ARG A 318 6.56 4.02 18.09
CA ARG A 318 6.91 4.72 19.34
C ARG A 318 6.98 3.76 20.53
N MET A 319 6.04 2.82 20.66
CA MET A 319 6.09 1.81 21.71
C MET A 319 7.35 0.94 21.61
N GLU A 320 7.77 0.59 20.39
CA GLU A 320 9.03 -0.11 20.14
C GLU A 320 10.24 0.73 20.56
N ILE A 321 10.30 2.00 20.13
CA ILE A 321 11.39 2.95 20.41
C ILE A 321 11.60 3.15 21.92
N GLU A 322 10.52 3.15 22.71
CA GLU A 322 10.61 3.23 24.18
C GLU A 322 11.45 2.09 24.78
N THR A 323 11.46 0.92 24.15
CA THR A 323 12.24 -0.25 24.60
C THR A 323 13.73 -0.17 24.22
N TRP A 324 14.11 0.73 23.31
CA TRP A 324 15.49 0.83 22.83
C TRP A 324 16.45 1.26 23.95
N LYS A 325 17.61 0.59 24.01
CA LYS A 325 18.66 0.83 25.02
C LYS A 325 19.61 1.97 24.60
N ILE A 326 19.05 3.11 24.21
CA ILE A 326 19.79 4.33 23.83
C ILE A 326 19.66 5.41 24.91
N SER A 327 20.48 6.46 24.83
CA SER A 327 20.43 7.59 25.75
C SER A 327 19.06 8.28 25.75
N ASN A 328 18.64 8.78 26.93
CA ASN A 328 17.36 9.49 27.07
C ASN A 328 17.26 10.71 26.15
N THR A 329 18.36 11.44 25.97
CA THR A 329 18.41 12.60 25.07
C THR A 329 18.09 12.21 23.62
N ARG A 330 18.67 11.11 23.13
CA ARG A 330 18.45 10.64 21.77
C ARG A 330 17.07 10.00 21.61
N LYS A 331 16.65 9.21 22.60
CA LYS A 331 15.29 8.64 22.65
C LYS A 331 14.21 9.72 22.58
N PHE A 332 14.33 10.79 23.37
CA PHE A 332 13.38 11.91 23.36
C PHE A 332 13.30 12.56 21.96
N LYS A 333 14.45 12.84 21.33
CA LYS A 333 14.47 13.40 19.96
C LYS A 333 13.79 12.49 18.93
N ILE A 334 14.00 11.18 19.03
CA ILE A 334 13.37 10.21 18.13
C ILE A 334 11.87 10.18 18.37
N LEU A 335 11.42 10.05 19.63
CA LEU A 335 10.00 10.02 19.97
C LEU A 335 9.28 11.32 19.58
N ASP A 336 9.93 12.48 19.70
CA ASP A 336 9.41 13.77 19.25
C ASP A 336 9.23 13.79 17.72
N SER A 337 10.24 13.33 16.97
CA SER A 337 10.14 13.20 15.51
C SER A 337 9.06 12.19 15.08
N PHE A 338 8.86 11.12 15.85
CA PHE A 338 7.87 10.07 15.60
C PHE A 338 6.52 10.35 16.27
N SER A 339 6.34 11.52 16.90
CA SER A 339 5.10 11.88 17.61
C SER A 339 3.87 11.85 16.68
N SER A 340 4.08 12.18 15.40
CA SER A 340 3.14 12.04 14.30
C SER A 340 3.91 11.71 13.02
N TYR A 341 3.33 10.87 12.16
CA TYR A 341 3.89 10.59 10.84
C TYR A 341 4.05 11.88 10.00
N LYS A 342 3.20 12.89 10.24
CA LYS A 342 3.26 14.23 9.60
C LYS A 342 4.48 15.05 10.03
N ASN A 343 5.06 14.76 11.20
CA ASN A 343 6.27 15.42 11.69
C ASN A 343 7.53 14.74 11.14
N TYR A 344 7.44 13.46 10.78
CA TYR A 344 8.58 12.67 10.29
C TYR A 344 8.78 12.80 8.77
N TYR A 345 7.72 12.54 8.00
CA TYR A 345 7.80 12.53 6.53
C TYR A 345 7.87 13.95 5.97
N ASP A 346 8.81 14.18 5.07
CA ASP A 346 8.94 15.47 4.37
C ASP A 346 7.88 15.63 3.27
N ALA A 347 7.32 14.52 2.79
CA ALA A 347 6.15 14.51 1.91
C ALA A 347 5.31 13.24 2.11
N ILE A 348 3.99 13.37 2.01
CA ILE A 348 3.02 12.27 2.04
C ILE A 348 2.23 12.35 0.75
N ILE A 349 2.25 11.29 -0.06
CA ILE A 349 1.55 11.21 -1.33
C ILE A 349 0.59 10.04 -1.26
N THR A 350 -0.67 10.28 -1.62
CA THR A 350 -1.76 9.31 -1.57
C THR A 350 -2.50 9.29 -2.91
N ALA A 351 -3.41 8.34 -3.11
CA ALA A 351 -4.25 8.33 -4.30
C ALA A 351 -5.10 9.59 -4.45
N SER A 352 -5.40 10.30 -3.35
CA SER A 352 -6.09 11.59 -3.38
C SER A 352 -5.29 12.71 -4.06
N ASP A 353 -4.00 12.51 -4.34
CA ASP A 353 -3.13 13.47 -5.02
C ASP A 353 -3.07 13.27 -6.56
N ALA A 354 -3.69 12.20 -7.08
CA ALA A 354 -3.70 11.88 -8.50
C ALA A 354 -5.09 11.42 -8.96
N TYR A 355 -5.25 11.25 -10.27
CA TYR A 355 -6.44 10.59 -10.82
C TYR A 355 -6.30 9.07 -10.71
N GLU A 356 -7.41 8.36 -10.49
CA GLU A 356 -7.47 6.89 -10.32
C GLU A 356 -6.71 6.13 -11.42
N PHE A 357 -6.94 6.48 -12.69
CA PHE A 357 -6.27 5.85 -13.83
C PHE A 357 -4.81 6.29 -14.01
N ARG A 358 -4.28 7.11 -13.12
CA ARG A 358 -2.86 7.56 -13.08
C ARG A 358 -2.14 7.07 -11.82
N LEU A 359 -2.77 6.19 -11.04
CA LEU A 359 -2.10 5.49 -9.94
C LEU A 359 -1.07 4.48 -10.49
N LYS A 360 -0.39 3.75 -9.61
CA LYS A 360 0.58 2.72 -10.00
C LYS A 360 -0.10 1.73 -10.97
N PRO A 361 0.54 1.35 -12.09
CA PRO A 361 1.96 1.45 -12.43
C PRO A 361 2.43 2.78 -13.06
N HIS A 362 1.58 3.78 -13.18
CA HIS A 362 2.01 5.09 -13.68
C HIS A 362 2.92 5.80 -12.66
N ARG A 363 3.80 6.66 -13.17
CA ARG A 363 4.84 7.36 -12.39
C ARG A 363 4.32 8.49 -11.50
N ASP A 364 3.04 8.83 -11.61
CA ASP A 364 2.53 10.15 -11.23
C ASP A 364 2.70 10.40 -9.73
N LEU A 365 2.35 9.43 -8.87
CA LEU A 365 2.53 9.53 -7.42
C LEU A 365 4.01 9.76 -7.02
N TYR A 366 4.93 8.98 -7.57
CA TYR A 366 6.36 9.16 -7.30
C TYR A 366 6.92 10.46 -7.90
N SER A 367 6.39 10.91 -9.03
CA SER A 367 6.76 12.21 -9.63
C SER A 367 6.31 13.37 -8.75
N ILE A 368 5.11 13.28 -8.16
CA ILE A 368 4.60 14.22 -7.15
C ILE A 368 5.48 14.18 -5.90
N ALA A 369 5.93 13.01 -5.47
CA ALA A 369 6.85 12.86 -4.33
C ALA A 369 8.18 13.57 -4.58
N LEU A 370 8.82 13.35 -5.73
CA LEU A 370 10.05 14.03 -6.11
C LEU A 370 9.89 15.56 -6.14
N TYR A 371 8.75 16.04 -6.66
CA TYR A 371 8.40 17.46 -6.68
C TYR A 371 8.22 18.03 -5.26
N ARG A 372 7.40 17.38 -4.41
CA ARG A 372 7.15 17.83 -3.03
C ARG A 372 8.41 17.82 -2.17
N LEU A 373 9.31 16.86 -2.39
CA LEU A 373 10.62 16.81 -1.75
C LEU A 373 11.59 17.89 -2.27
N GLY A 374 11.26 18.58 -3.37
CA GLY A 374 12.11 19.58 -4.00
C GLY A 374 13.37 18.98 -4.66
N ILE A 375 13.26 17.77 -5.20
CA ILE A 375 14.37 17.08 -5.88
C ILE A 375 14.35 17.47 -7.36
N SER A 376 15.47 18.02 -7.84
CA SER A 376 15.63 18.34 -9.26
C SER A 376 15.96 17.08 -10.08
N LYS A 377 15.66 17.11 -11.38
CA LYS A 377 15.81 15.94 -12.28
C LYS A 377 17.26 15.42 -12.33
N GLU A 378 18.23 16.31 -12.21
CA GLU A 378 19.67 16.01 -12.22
C GLU A 378 20.13 15.26 -10.96
N ASN A 379 19.24 15.07 -9.99
CA ASN A 379 19.50 14.36 -8.74
C ASN A 379 18.60 13.12 -8.56
N PHE A 380 17.84 12.71 -9.57
CA PHE A 380 17.00 11.50 -9.47
C PHE A 380 17.82 10.22 -9.28
N ASP A 381 19.07 10.22 -9.76
CA ASP A 381 20.07 9.18 -9.54
C ASP A 381 20.55 9.07 -8.08
N LYS A 382 20.22 10.06 -7.24
CA LYS A 382 20.54 10.12 -5.80
C LYS A 382 19.32 9.82 -4.92
N VAL A 383 18.21 9.40 -5.52
CA VAL A 383 17.01 8.99 -4.81
C VAL A 383 16.94 7.47 -4.81
N ILE A 384 16.57 6.90 -3.66
CA ILE A 384 16.27 5.48 -3.52
C ILE A 384 14.77 5.29 -3.35
N GLY A 385 14.22 4.29 -4.04
CA GLY A 385 12.80 3.93 -3.95
C GLY A 385 12.62 2.54 -3.36
N PHE A 386 11.65 2.37 -2.46
CA PHE A 386 11.28 1.08 -1.86
C PHE A 386 9.83 0.73 -2.20
N GLU A 387 9.61 -0.50 -2.65
CA GLU A 387 8.32 -1.04 -3.08
C GLU A 387 8.28 -2.55 -2.90
N ASP A 388 7.11 -3.15 -2.87
CA ASP A 388 6.93 -4.61 -2.73
C ASP A 388 6.26 -5.23 -3.96
N SER A 389 5.72 -4.41 -4.86
CA SER A 389 4.89 -4.85 -5.97
C SER A 389 5.53 -4.63 -7.36
N GLN A 390 5.06 -5.38 -8.37
CA GLN A 390 5.47 -5.14 -9.75
C GLN A 390 5.04 -3.75 -10.24
N SER A 391 3.78 -3.37 -10.00
CA SER A 391 3.24 -2.09 -10.45
C SER A 391 4.01 -0.91 -9.83
N GLY A 392 4.37 -1.03 -8.57
CA GLY A 392 5.16 -0.06 -7.84
C GLY A 392 6.61 0.07 -8.28
N THR A 393 7.32 -1.05 -8.45
CA THR A 393 8.71 -1.02 -8.95
C THR A 393 8.79 -0.42 -10.37
N ILE A 394 7.77 -0.66 -11.20
CA ILE A 394 7.60 0.02 -12.49
C ILE A 394 7.39 1.53 -12.28
N ALA A 395 6.47 1.92 -11.41
CA ALA A 395 6.15 3.33 -11.15
C ALA A 395 7.37 4.14 -10.65
N ILE A 396 8.20 3.56 -9.78
CA ILE A 396 9.46 4.15 -9.29
C ILE A 396 10.42 4.42 -10.47
N ARG A 397 10.69 3.41 -11.31
CA ARG A 397 11.60 3.57 -12.46
C ARG A 397 11.04 4.46 -13.55
N ALA A 398 9.73 4.45 -13.75
CA ALA A 398 9.04 5.35 -14.66
C ALA A 398 9.11 6.82 -14.18
N ALA A 399 9.22 7.06 -12.87
CA ALA A 399 9.45 8.39 -12.29
C ALA A 399 10.89 8.89 -12.40
N GLY A 400 11.81 8.07 -12.93
CA GLY A 400 13.21 8.42 -13.12
C GLY A 400 14.14 7.95 -12.00
N ILE A 401 13.63 7.23 -10.99
CA ILE A 401 14.41 6.74 -9.85
C ILE A 401 15.06 5.41 -10.21
N GLY A 402 16.37 5.44 -10.48
CA GLY A 402 17.11 4.27 -10.94
C GLY A 402 17.45 3.29 -9.81
N CYS A 403 17.58 3.77 -8.57
CA CYS A 403 17.87 2.94 -7.40
C CYS A 403 16.56 2.42 -6.81
N CYS A 404 15.94 1.43 -7.48
CA CYS A 404 14.69 0.82 -7.06
C CYS A 404 14.95 -0.47 -6.28
N ILE A 405 14.45 -0.55 -5.06
CA ILE A 405 14.57 -1.69 -4.15
C ILE A 405 13.20 -2.34 -4.02
N ALA A 406 13.07 -3.58 -4.47
CA ALA A 406 11.92 -4.39 -4.16
C ALA A 406 12.10 -5.05 -2.78
N VAL A 407 11.08 -4.97 -1.92
CA VAL A 407 11.04 -5.52 -0.56
C VAL A 407 9.83 -6.45 -0.46
N PRO A 408 9.80 -7.57 -1.21
CA PRO A 408 8.64 -8.45 -1.22
C PRO A 408 8.34 -9.00 0.18
N PHE A 409 7.07 -9.28 0.40
CA PHE A 409 6.56 -10.01 1.56
C PHE A 409 5.88 -11.29 1.06
N PRO A 410 5.47 -12.22 1.94
CA PRO A 410 5.05 -13.57 1.51
C PRO A 410 4.04 -13.56 0.37
N GLN A 411 3.14 -12.57 0.34
CA GLN A 411 2.06 -12.49 -0.62
C GLN A 411 2.44 -11.83 -1.96
N THR A 412 3.55 -11.07 -2.05
CA THR A 412 4.10 -10.55 -3.33
C THR A 412 5.25 -11.37 -3.89
N LYS A 413 5.54 -12.53 -3.30
CA LYS A 413 6.72 -13.34 -3.63
C LYS A 413 6.80 -13.77 -5.10
N ASP A 414 5.64 -13.98 -5.72
CA ASP A 414 5.52 -14.48 -7.10
C ASP A 414 5.38 -13.35 -8.14
N HIS A 415 5.46 -12.08 -7.74
CA HIS A 415 5.41 -10.94 -8.66
C HIS A 415 6.67 -10.85 -9.54
N ASN A 416 6.51 -10.30 -10.76
CA ASN A 416 7.64 -9.99 -11.62
C ASN A 416 8.33 -8.68 -11.16
N LEU A 417 9.36 -8.82 -10.33
CA LEU A 417 10.13 -7.71 -9.79
C LEU A 417 11.35 -7.34 -10.65
N GLN A 418 11.38 -7.74 -11.93
CA GLN A 418 12.49 -7.42 -12.84
C GLN A 418 12.70 -5.93 -13.04
N ALA A 419 11.72 -5.07 -12.75
CA ALA A 419 11.94 -3.63 -12.80
C ALA A 419 12.98 -3.20 -11.75
N ALA A 420 13.04 -3.82 -10.56
CA ALA A 420 13.93 -3.39 -9.48
C ALA A 420 15.43 -3.60 -9.78
N SER A 421 16.27 -2.77 -9.13
CA SER A 421 17.72 -2.96 -9.06
C SER A 421 18.07 -4.09 -8.08
N TYR A 422 17.43 -4.10 -6.91
CA TYR A 422 17.60 -5.15 -5.90
C TYR A 422 16.26 -5.73 -5.52
N VAL A 423 16.26 -7.02 -5.16
CA VAL A 423 15.12 -7.70 -4.53
C VAL A 423 15.59 -8.21 -3.18
N LEU A 424 14.98 -7.69 -2.12
CA LEU A 424 15.34 -7.96 -0.73
C LEU A 424 14.29 -8.89 -0.11
N TRP A 425 14.48 -10.19 -0.33
CA TRP A 425 13.58 -11.23 0.17
C TRP A 425 13.43 -11.22 1.69
N ASN A 426 14.45 -10.72 2.41
CA ASN A 426 14.46 -10.71 3.87
C ASN A 426 14.10 -9.34 4.46
N GLY A 427 13.57 -8.41 3.66
CA GLY A 427 13.06 -7.11 4.13
C GLY A 427 14.11 -6.02 4.34
N LEU A 428 13.70 -4.92 4.98
CA LEU A 428 14.58 -3.81 5.37
C LEU A 428 15.77 -4.23 6.26
N PRO A 429 15.66 -5.22 7.16
CA PRO A 429 16.83 -5.70 7.90
C PRO A 429 17.94 -6.23 6.98
N GLU A 430 17.61 -6.87 5.85
CA GLU A 430 18.60 -7.26 4.83
C GLU A 430 19.30 -6.04 4.23
N PHE A 431 18.52 -4.99 3.92
CA PHE A 431 19.06 -3.76 3.34
C PHE A 431 20.12 -3.12 4.25
N ILE A 432 19.83 -3.09 5.56
CA ILE A 432 20.72 -2.47 6.55
C ILE A 432 21.93 -3.37 6.80
N LEU A 433 21.72 -4.65 7.11
CA LEU A 433 22.79 -5.54 7.59
C LEU A 433 23.70 -6.02 6.46
N LYS A 434 23.12 -6.45 5.34
CA LYS A 434 23.86 -7.07 4.22
C LYS A 434 24.27 -6.03 3.18
N HIS A 435 23.35 -5.14 2.82
CA HIS A 435 23.61 -4.13 1.79
C HIS A 435 24.15 -2.81 2.35
N LYS A 436 24.22 -2.67 3.69
CA LYS A 436 24.78 -1.50 4.38
C LYS A 436 24.19 -0.18 3.87
N CYS A 437 22.89 -0.18 3.60
CA CYS A 437 22.14 0.91 2.98
C CYS A 437 22.75 1.46 1.66
N LEU A 438 23.58 0.66 0.97
CA LEU A 438 24.38 1.05 -0.20
C LEU A 438 25.39 2.19 0.04
N ILE A 439 25.70 2.47 1.31
CA ILE A 439 26.64 3.53 1.72
C ILE A 439 28.05 2.99 1.85
N ILE A 440 28.21 1.87 2.55
CA ILE A 440 29.52 1.26 2.83
C ILE A 440 29.81 0.23 1.76
N ARG A 441 30.85 0.45 0.96
CA ARG A 441 31.31 -0.53 -0.03
C ARG A 441 32.24 -1.52 0.64
N ASP A 442 31.99 -2.81 0.47
CA ASP A 442 33.02 -3.81 0.75
C ASP A 442 34.18 -3.57 -0.23
N SER A 443 35.41 -3.60 0.29
CA SER A 443 36.59 -3.67 -0.56
C SER A 443 36.47 -4.97 -1.36
N GLN A 444 36.31 -4.87 -2.68
CA GLN A 444 36.46 -6.03 -3.55
C GLN A 444 37.92 -6.46 -3.60
#